data_AF-A0A927PRP6-F1
#
_entry.id   AF-A0A927PRP6-F1
#
_cell.length_a   1.000
_cell.length_b   1.000
_cell.length_c   1.000
_cell.angle_alpha   90.00
_cell.angle_beta   90.00
_cell.angle_gamma   90.00
#
_symmetry.space_group_name_H-M   'P 1'
#
loop_
_entity.id
_entity.type
_entity.pdbx_description
1 polymer ?
#
loop_
_entity_poly.entity_id
_entity_poly.type
_entity_poly.pdbx_seq_one_letter_code
_entity_poly.pdbx_strand_id
1 'polypeptide(L)'
;MSGPIQKFVVETLLFLAGLLVTVGLPWLVLRRLRSGKPSTTPQPILDDGAGGKVIPLLASFSGLRGLPWIGLASNNLNPRLVITPDGISYRVLDLRACRWADIAQVDVRTLGATVNIGFVFRDSPITFDANVGSIILAAQTLALLPTDVVLTRRARSVLTVEI
;
A
#
# COMPACT_ATOMS: atom_id res chain seq x y z
N MET A 1 -6.95 42.92 40.10
CA MET A 1 -8.25 42.95 39.40
C MET A 1 -7.97 42.98 37.91
N SER A 2 -8.09 41.86 37.20
CA SER A 2 -7.93 41.83 35.73
C SER A 2 -9.13 42.54 35.08
N GLY A 3 -8.86 43.52 34.22
CA GLY A 3 -9.88 44.38 33.61
C GLY A 3 -10.78 43.61 32.62
N PRO A 4 -11.94 44.18 32.24
CA PRO A 4 -12.89 43.57 31.30
C PRO A 4 -12.25 43.24 29.95
N ILE A 5 -11.28 44.03 29.51
CA ILE A 5 -10.50 43.82 28.29
C ILE A 5 -9.68 42.52 28.37
N GLN A 6 -9.07 42.23 29.51
CA GLN A 6 -8.26 41.03 29.69
C GLN A 6 -9.11 39.76 29.63
N LYS A 7 -10.32 39.79 30.20
CA LYS A 7 -11.27 38.67 30.13
C LYS A 7 -11.71 38.40 28.69
N PHE A 8 -12.06 39.46 27.96
CA PHE A 8 -12.48 39.36 26.56
C PHE A 8 -11.37 38.79 25.66
N VAL A 9 -10.11 39.21 25.86
CA VAL A 9 -8.96 38.67 25.13
C VAL A 9 -8.77 37.18 25.43
N VAL A 10 -8.86 36.77 26.70
CA VAL A 10 -8.70 35.36 27.09
C VAL A 10 -9.81 34.48 26.51
N GLU A 11 -11.07 34.93 26.58
CA GLU A 11 -12.22 34.22 26.02
C GLU A 11 -12.11 34.07 24.49
N THR A 12 -11.66 35.12 23.80
CA THR A 12 -11.43 35.08 22.36
C THR A 12 -10.33 34.09 21.99
N LEU A 13 -9.22 34.07 22.73
CA LEU A 13 -8.13 33.12 22.51
C LEU A 13 -8.56 31.67 22.75
N LEU A 14 -9.34 31.42 23.80
CA LEU A 14 -9.88 30.09 24.10
C LEU A 14 -10.86 29.62 23.02
N PHE A 15 -11.70 30.52 22.51
CA PHE A 15 -12.61 30.21 21.41
C PHE A 15 -11.85 29.84 20.12
N LEU A 16 -10.82 30.62 19.76
CA LEU A 16 -9.99 30.32 18.58
C LEU A 16 -9.20 29.02 18.73
N ALA A 17 -8.65 28.74 19.92
CA ALA A 17 -8.01 27.46 20.21
C ALA A 17 -8.99 26.29 20.11
N GLY A 18 -10.21 26.45 20.63
CA GLY A 18 -11.28 25.47 20.51
C GLY A 18 -11.67 25.20 19.05
N LEU A 19 -11.75 26.24 18.22
CA LEU A 19 -12.04 26.12 16.79
C LEU A 19 -10.91 25.39 16.04
N LEU A 20 -9.65 25.70 16.35
CA LEU A 20 -8.49 25.01 15.76
C LEU A 20 -8.50 23.51 16.09
N VAL A 21 -8.85 23.15 17.31
CA VAL A 21 -8.90 21.75 17.76
C VAL A 21 -10.11 21.01 17.16
N THR A 22 -11.28 21.64 17.12
CA THR A 22 -12.53 20.99 16.66
C THR A 22 -12.70 20.96 15.16
N VAL A 23 -12.16 21.94 14.43
CA VAL A 23 -12.27 22.03 12.96
C VAL A 23 -10.92 21.84 12.29
N GLY A 24 -9.89 22.54 12.75
CA GLY A 24 -8.56 22.53 12.13
C GLY A 24 -7.89 21.16 12.15
N LEU A 25 -7.87 20.48 13.29
CA LEU A 25 -7.28 19.14 13.42
C LEU A 25 -8.03 18.09 12.60
N PRO A 26 -9.37 17.95 12.69
CA PRO A 26 -10.10 17.03 11.83
C PRO A 26 -9.96 17.34 10.35
N TRP A 27 -9.95 18.62 9.96
CA TRP A 27 -9.72 19.03 8.58
C TRP A 27 -8.31 18.65 8.10
N LEU A 28 -7.27 18.83 8.91
CA LEU A 28 -5.90 18.43 8.59
C LEU A 28 -5.76 16.91 8.45
N VAL A 29 -6.41 16.14 9.35
CA VAL A 29 -6.44 14.67 9.27
C VAL A 29 -7.16 14.24 8.00
N LEU A 30 -8.36 14.76 7.73
CA LEU A 30 -9.12 14.46 6.51
C LEU A 30 -8.37 14.87 5.25
N ARG A 31 -7.68 16.01 5.27
CA ARG A 31 -6.85 16.48 4.15
C ARG A 31 -5.69 15.53 3.91
N ARG A 32 -5.00 15.05 4.95
CA ARG A 32 -3.92 14.04 4.80
C ARG A 32 -4.44 12.71 4.28
N LEU A 33 -5.58 12.25 4.78
CA LEU A 33 -6.24 11.04 4.28
C LEU A 33 -6.65 11.19 2.81
N ARG A 34 -7.05 12.38 2.37
CA ARG A 34 -7.44 12.68 0.98
C ARG A 34 -6.26 13.00 0.06
N SER A 35 -5.17 13.55 0.57
CA SER A 35 -3.96 13.88 -0.21
C SER A 35 -3.11 12.65 -0.51
N GLY A 36 -3.33 11.55 0.21
CA GLY A 36 -2.82 10.23 -0.15
C GLY A 36 -3.55 9.59 -1.33
N LYS A 37 -4.41 10.34 -2.06
CA LYS A 37 -4.96 9.88 -3.33
C LYS A 37 -3.79 9.59 -4.26
N PRO A 38 -3.52 8.32 -4.54
CA PRO A 38 -2.43 7.95 -5.41
C PRO A 38 -2.69 8.56 -6.78
N SER A 39 -1.62 8.92 -7.49
CA SER A 39 -1.71 9.44 -8.84
C SER A 39 -2.60 8.50 -9.67
N THR A 40 -3.73 9.02 -10.15
CA THR A 40 -4.74 8.25 -10.88
C THR A 40 -4.23 7.82 -12.26
N THR A 41 -3.07 8.32 -12.69
CA THR A 41 -2.43 7.90 -13.93
C THR A 41 -1.81 6.52 -13.72
N PRO A 42 -2.32 5.45 -14.37
CA PRO A 42 -1.69 4.15 -14.34
C PRO A 42 -0.28 4.30 -14.91
N GLN A 43 0.73 4.03 -14.09
CA GLN A 43 2.09 3.94 -14.60
C GLN A 43 2.29 2.56 -15.24
N PRO A 44 3.01 2.49 -16.37
CA PRO A 44 3.31 1.21 -17.00
C PRO A 44 4.30 0.42 -16.16
N ILE A 45 4.26 -0.92 -16.30
CA ILE A 45 5.35 -1.78 -15.84
C ILE A 45 6.60 -1.43 -16.65
N LEU A 46 7.72 -1.19 -15.96
CA LEU A 46 8.98 -0.79 -16.58
C LEU A 46 10.00 -1.93 -16.54
N ASP A 47 10.88 -2.00 -17.52
CA ASP A 47 12.08 -2.84 -17.46
C ASP A 47 13.16 -2.17 -16.60
N ASP A 48 13.82 -2.92 -15.73
CA ASP A 48 14.92 -2.42 -14.89
C ASP A 48 16.29 -2.44 -15.60
N GLY A 49 16.34 -2.89 -16.85
CA GLY A 49 17.57 -3.03 -17.64
C GLY A 49 18.41 -4.27 -17.32
N ALA A 50 18.05 -5.04 -16.29
CA ALA A 50 18.71 -6.28 -15.86
C ALA A 50 17.80 -7.52 -16.05
N GLY A 51 16.67 -7.37 -16.76
CA GLY A 51 15.69 -8.43 -16.99
C GLY A 51 14.59 -8.51 -15.94
N GLY A 52 14.57 -7.60 -14.96
CA GLY A 52 13.49 -7.45 -14.00
C GLY A 52 12.40 -6.49 -14.49
N LYS A 53 11.16 -6.75 -14.07
CA LYS A 53 9.98 -5.91 -14.32
C LYS A 53 9.63 -5.12 -13.06
N VAL A 54 9.80 -3.81 -13.10
CA VAL A 54 9.44 -2.88 -12.02
C VAL A 54 7.94 -2.62 -12.05
N ILE A 55 7.26 -2.98 -10.96
CA ILE A 55 5.82 -2.79 -10.81
C ILE A 55 5.57 -1.43 -10.16
N PRO A 56 4.77 -0.54 -10.77
CA PRO A 56 4.45 0.74 -10.17
C PRO A 56 3.52 0.52 -8.97
N LEU A 57 4.00 0.96 -7.80
CA LEU A 57 3.29 0.80 -6.55
C LEU A 57 2.85 2.15 -5.98
N LEU A 58 1.68 2.15 -5.36
CA LEU A 58 1.20 3.26 -4.55
C LEU A 58 1.74 3.16 -3.11
N ALA A 59 1.89 1.93 -2.64
CA ALA A 59 2.33 1.60 -1.30
C ALA A 59 2.76 0.13 -1.22
N SER A 60 3.54 -0.20 -0.20
CA SER A 60 3.83 -1.57 0.19
C SER A 60 3.64 -1.76 1.68
N PHE A 61 3.31 -2.99 2.08
CA PHE A 61 2.98 -3.33 3.45
C PHE A 61 3.61 -4.65 3.86
N SER A 62 3.87 -4.78 5.16
CA SER A 62 4.19 -6.03 5.82
C SER A 62 3.00 -6.43 6.66
N GLY A 63 2.49 -7.65 6.49
CA GLY A 63 1.33 -8.16 7.23
C GLY A 63 1.64 -9.39 8.08
N LEU A 64 0.66 -9.86 8.84
CA LEU A 64 0.73 -11.13 9.57
C LEU A 64 -0.01 -12.23 8.80
N ARG A 65 0.67 -13.35 8.57
CA ARG A 65 0.12 -14.51 7.85
C ARG A 65 -1.11 -15.04 8.58
N GLY A 66 -2.17 -15.29 7.82
CA GLY A 66 -3.47 -15.74 8.33
C GLY A 66 -4.34 -14.62 8.94
N LEU A 67 -3.81 -13.41 9.12
CA LEU A 67 -4.52 -12.28 9.74
C LEU A 67 -4.46 -11.05 8.82
N PRO A 68 -5.26 -11.03 7.74
CA PRO A 68 -5.12 -10.08 6.63
C PRO A 68 -5.42 -8.62 6.98
N TRP A 69 -6.00 -8.34 8.15
CA TRP A 69 -6.26 -6.98 8.67
C TRP A 69 -5.15 -6.44 9.57
N ILE A 70 -4.13 -7.24 9.89
CA ILE A 70 -3.01 -6.82 10.74
C ILE A 70 -1.83 -6.43 9.87
N GLY A 71 -1.59 -5.12 9.75
CA GLY A 71 -0.39 -4.56 9.16
C GLY A 71 0.67 -4.28 10.23
N LEU A 72 1.89 -4.73 9.99
CA LEU A 72 3.06 -4.52 10.85
C LEU A 72 3.86 -3.27 10.43
N ALA A 73 3.98 -3.04 9.13
CA ALA A 73 4.71 -1.89 8.58
C ALA A 73 4.11 -1.48 7.23
N SER A 74 4.33 -0.22 6.85
CA SER A 74 3.93 0.33 5.56
C SER A 74 5.02 1.25 4.99
N ASN A 75 5.06 1.39 3.68
CA ASN A 75 5.91 2.34 2.98
C ASN A 75 5.19 2.91 1.76
N ASN A 76 4.94 4.22 1.82
CA ASN A 76 4.31 4.98 0.74
C ASN A 76 5.29 5.99 0.12
N LEU A 77 6.51 6.11 0.67
CA LEU A 77 7.51 7.09 0.23
C LEU A 77 8.38 6.54 -0.90
N ASN A 78 8.79 5.28 -0.77
CA ASN A 78 9.59 4.59 -1.77
C ASN A 78 9.25 3.10 -1.76
N PRO A 79 7.99 2.72 -2.06
CA PRO A 79 7.61 1.32 -2.21
C PRO A 79 8.31 0.72 -3.43
N ARG A 80 8.65 -0.57 -3.37
CA ARG A 80 9.26 -1.26 -4.51
C ARG A 80 8.76 -2.68 -4.61
N LEU A 81 8.48 -3.10 -5.84
CA LEU A 81 8.35 -4.50 -6.25
C LEU A 81 8.97 -4.63 -7.64
N VAL A 82 9.91 -5.56 -7.77
CA VAL A 82 10.52 -5.97 -9.02
C VAL A 82 10.34 -7.47 -9.14
N ILE A 83 9.77 -7.91 -10.26
CA ILE A 83 9.67 -9.33 -10.62
C ILE A 83 10.89 -9.68 -11.45
N THR A 84 11.64 -10.71 -11.05
CA THR A 84 12.82 -11.20 -11.76
C THR A 84 12.63 -12.67 -12.15
N PRO A 85 13.50 -13.24 -13.00
CA PRO A 85 13.43 -14.67 -13.33
C PRO A 85 13.51 -15.58 -12.11
N ASP A 86 14.29 -15.21 -11.09
CA ASP A 86 14.56 -16.04 -9.90
C ASP A 86 13.59 -15.80 -8.74
N GLY A 87 12.86 -14.66 -8.75
CA GLY A 87 11.98 -14.31 -7.65
C GLY A 87 11.45 -12.89 -7.71
N ILE A 88 11.33 -12.28 -6.53
CA ILE A 88 10.96 -10.88 -6.37
C ILE A 88 12.00 -10.13 -5.55
N SER A 89 12.19 -8.86 -5.88
CA SER A 89 12.79 -7.88 -4.97
C SER A 89 11.74 -6.89 -4.53
N TYR A 90 11.65 -6.62 -3.23
CA TYR A 90 10.61 -5.77 -2.69
C TYR A 90 11.10 -4.90 -1.54
N ARG A 91 10.42 -3.78 -1.29
CA ARG A 91 10.76 -2.87 -0.18
C ARG A 91 9.52 -2.53 0.62
N VAL A 92 9.57 -2.79 1.93
CA VAL A 92 8.68 -2.16 2.92
C VAL A 92 9.54 -1.25 3.78
N LEU A 93 10.29 -1.79 4.74
CA LEU A 93 11.31 -1.05 5.48
C LEU A 93 12.64 -1.06 4.71
N ASP A 94 13.18 -2.26 4.49
CA ASP A 94 14.41 -2.49 3.74
C ASP A 94 14.13 -3.17 2.40
N LEU A 95 15.10 -3.07 1.48
CA LEU A 95 15.08 -3.84 0.24
C LEU A 95 15.39 -5.30 0.55
N ARG A 96 14.48 -6.19 0.16
CA ARG A 96 14.60 -7.64 0.32
C ARG A 96 14.53 -8.33 -1.03
N ALA A 97 15.10 -9.52 -1.10
CA ALA A 97 14.94 -10.43 -2.22
C ALA A 97 14.34 -11.74 -1.69
N CYS A 98 13.45 -12.36 -2.46
CA CYS A 98 12.80 -13.61 -2.13
C CYS A 98 12.68 -14.44 -3.41
N ARG A 99 13.08 -15.72 -3.36
CA ARG A 99 13.03 -16.61 -4.53
C ARG A 99 11.61 -17.13 -4.72
N TRP A 100 11.28 -17.55 -5.94
CA TRP A 100 9.98 -18.18 -6.22
C TRP A 100 9.70 -19.39 -5.32
N ALA A 101 10.72 -20.21 -5.06
CA ALA A 101 10.60 -21.38 -4.19
C ALA A 101 10.16 -21.05 -2.75
N ASP A 102 10.50 -19.85 -2.26
CA ASP A 102 10.21 -19.42 -0.89
C ASP A 102 8.80 -18.79 -0.78
N ILE A 103 8.12 -18.56 -1.91
CA ILE A 103 6.74 -18.07 -1.98
C ILE A 103 5.78 -19.27 -1.88
N ALA A 104 4.92 -19.23 -0.88
CA ALA A 104 3.88 -20.23 -0.67
C ALA A 104 2.66 -19.98 -1.55
N GLN A 105 2.25 -18.71 -1.66
CA GLN A 105 1.02 -18.32 -2.35
C GLN A 105 1.01 -16.84 -2.68
N VAL A 106 0.38 -16.49 -3.81
CA VAL A 106 0.06 -15.11 -4.19
C VAL A 106 -1.46 -14.91 -4.23
N ASP A 107 -1.93 -13.80 -3.66
CA ASP A 107 -3.33 -13.40 -3.55
C ASP A 107 -3.56 -12.02 -4.16
N VAL A 108 -4.80 -11.73 -4.56
CA VAL A 108 -5.23 -10.37 -4.86
C VAL A 108 -6.40 -10.01 -3.95
N ARG A 109 -6.30 -8.86 -3.29
CA ARG A 109 -7.31 -8.36 -2.37
C ARG A 109 -7.70 -6.94 -2.74
N THR A 110 -9.00 -6.75 -2.85
CA THR A 110 -9.61 -5.44 -3.03
C THR A 110 -10.32 -5.05 -1.75
N LEU A 111 -9.91 -3.95 -1.13
CA LEU A 111 -10.58 -3.39 0.04
C LEU A 111 -10.75 -1.88 -0.17
N GLY A 112 -12.00 -1.44 -0.30
CA GLY A 112 -12.32 -0.06 -0.66
C GLY A 112 -11.66 0.33 -1.98
N ALA A 113 -10.83 1.37 -1.96
CA ALA A 113 -10.12 1.88 -3.13
C ALA A 113 -8.72 1.26 -3.34
N THR A 114 -8.34 0.24 -2.56
CA THR A 114 -7.02 -0.40 -2.67
C THR A 114 -7.10 -1.73 -3.39
N VAL A 115 -6.14 -1.97 -4.29
CA VAL A 115 -5.94 -3.26 -4.95
C VAL A 115 -4.53 -3.73 -4.57
N ASN A 116 -4.47 -4.76 -3.74
CA ASN A 116 -3.22 -5.28 -3.19
C ASN A 116 -2.92 -6.67 -3.77
N ILE A 117 -1.68 -6.86 -4.20
CA ILE A 117 -1.11 -8.18 -4.49
C ILE A 117 -0.37 -8.64 -3.23
N GLY A 118 -0.83 -9.72 -2.62
CA GLY A 118 -0.27 -10.26 -1.40
C GLY A 118 0.59 -11.50 -1.66
N PHE A 119 1.80 -11.51 -1.12
CA PHE A 119 2.75 -12.62 -1.15
C PHE A 119 2.85 -13.23 0.24
N VAL A 120 2.51 -14.52 0.32
CA VAL A 120 2.70 -15.35 1.52
C VAL A 120 3.96 -16.18 1.32
N PHE A 121 4.90 -16.11 2.26
CA PHE A 121 6.14 -16.89 2.21
C PHE A 121 6.00 -18.20 3.01
N ARG A 122 6.71 -19.26 2.60
CA ARG A 122 6.57 -20.63 3.18
C ARG A 122 6.91 -20.68 4.67
N ASP A 123 8.07 -20.16 5.04
CA ASP A 123 8.63 -20.28 6.40
C ASP A 123 8.64 -18.93 7.14
N SER A 124 7.70 -18.04 6.79
CA SER A 124 7.57 -16.73 7.43
C SER A 124 6.17 -16.54 8.01
N PRO A 125 6.05 -16.01 9.23
CA PRO A 125 4.79 -15.49 9.74
C PRO A 125 4.44 -14.14 9.10
N ILE A 126 5.37 -13.50 8.40
CA ILE A 126 5.18 -12.18 7.80
C ILE A 126 4.79 -12.32 6.32
N THR A 127 3.89 -11.46 5.84
CA THR A 127 3.52 -11.32 4.42
C THR A 127 4.05 -10.02 3.84
N PHE A 128 4.12 -9.96 2.52
CA PHE A 128 4.35 -8.71 1.78
C PHE A 128 3.12 -8.41 0.93
N ASP A 129 2.58 -7.20 1.02
CA ASP A 129 1.43 -6.77 0.23
C ASP A 129 1.79 -5.51 -0.56
N ALA A 130 1.54 -5.52 -1.87
CA ALA A 130 1.88 -4.44 -2.79
C ALA A 130 0.60 -3.80 -3.35
N ASN A 131 0.37 -2.52 -3.06
CA ASN A 131 -0.78 -1.79 -3.59
C ASN A 131 -0.47 -1.26 -4.99
N VAL A 132 -1.12 -1.86 -5.99
CA VAL A 132 -0.99 -1.51 -7.41
C VAL A 132 -2.10 -0.58 -7.91
N GLY A 133 -3.09 -0.26 -7.06
CA GLY A 133 -4.13 0.73 -7.35
C GLY A 133 -5.18 0.36 -8.38
N SER A 134 -4.97 -0.67 -9.21
CA SER A 134 -5.94 -1.11 -10.22
C SER A 134 -5.91 -2.61 -10.44
N ILE A 135 -7.06 -3.16 -10.83
CA ILE A 135 -7.21 -4.59 -11.18
C ILE A 135 -6.43 -4.92 -12.45
N ILE A 136 -6.37 -4.00 -13.42
CA ILE A 136 -5.63 -4.19 -14.68
C ILE A 136 -4.14 -4.38 -14.38
N LEU A 137 -3.54 -3.48 -13.58
CA LEU A 137 -2.13 -3.61 -13.22
C LEU A 137 -1.88 -4.85 -12.34
N ALA A 138 -2.85 -5.24 -11.51
CA ALA A 138 -2.78 -6.50 -10.79
C ALA A 138 -2.72 -7.70 -11.74
N ALA A 139 -3.60 -7.76 -12.74
CA ALA A 139 -3.61 -8.83 -13.75
C ALA A 139 -2.29 -8.88 -14.54
N GLN A 140 -1.82 -7.74 -15.02
CA GLN A 140 -0.53 -7.64 -15.71
C GLN A 140 0.64 -8.11 -14.85
N THR A 141 0.64 -7.75 -13.56
CA THR A 141 1.67 -8.20 -12.62
C THR A 141 1.59 -9.71 -12.38
N LEU A 142 0.39 -10.26 -12.22
CA LEU A 142 0.20 -11.70 -12.05
C LEU A 142 0.63 -12.49 -13.30
N ALA A 143 0.46 -11.94 -14.50
CA ALA A 143 0.87 -12.57 -15.75
C ALA A 143 2.40 -12.68 -15.91
N LEU A 144 3.18 -11.94 -15.11
CA LEU A 144 4.63 -12.04 -15.06
C LEU A 144 5.13 -13.14 -14.11
N LEU A 145 4.25 -13.69 -13.28
CA LEU A 145 4.64 -14.74 -12.34
C LEU A 145 4.87 -16.07 -13.08
N PRO A 146 5.85 -16.88 -12.67
CA PRO A 146 6.00 -18.24 -13.16
C PRO A 146 4.73 -19.08 -12.97
N THR A 147 4.50 -20.04 -13.87
CA THR A 147 3.27 -20.85 -13.91
C THR A 147 3.13 -21.81 -12.72
N ASP A 148 4.23 -22.13 -12.03
CA ASP A 148 4.28 -22.97 -10.83
C ASP A 148 3.96 -22.21 -9.54
N VAL A 149 3.89 -20.87 -9.58
CA VAL A 149 3.48 -20.05 -8.43
C VAL A 149 2.02 -20.31 -8.11
N VAL A 150 1.74 -20.68 -6.85
CA VAL A 150 0.38 -20.96 -6.39
C VAL A 150 -0.41 -19.66 -6.26
N LEU A 151 -1.45 -19.50 -7.07
CA LEU A 151 -2.39 -18.39 -6.99
C LEU A 151 -3.64 -18.76 -6.18
N THR A 152 -4.15 -17.84 -5.35
CA THR A 152 -5.49 -17.98 -4.75
C THR A 152 -6.58 -17.95 -5.83
N ARG A 153 -7.80 -18.39 -5.47
CA ARG A 153 -8.98 -18.25 -6.35
C ARG A 153 -9.21 -16.80 -6.80
N ARG A 154 -9.02 -15.83 -5.89
CA ARG A 154 -9.16 -14.39 -6.19
C ARG A 154 -8.11 -13.89 -7.17
N ALA A 155 -6.86 -14.26 -6.97
CA ALA A 155 -5.79 -13.91 -7.91
C ALA A 155 -6.05 -14.50 -9.30
N ARG A 156 -6.49 -15.78 -9.37
CA ARG A 156 -6.85 -16.41 -10.64
C ARG A 156 -8.00 -15.70 -11.35
N SER A 157 -9.05 -15.29 -10.63
CA SER A 157 -10.18 -14.60 -11.25
C SER A 157 -9.79 -13.27 -11.90
N VAL A 158 -8.72 -12.62 -11.43
CA VAL A 158 -8.23 -11.36 -12.00
C VAL A 158 -7.50 -11.58 -13.33
N LEU A 159 -6.84 -12.73 -13.52
CA LEU A 159 -6.19 -13.09 -14.79
C LEU A 159 -7.19 -13.40 -15.92
N THR A 160 -8.42 -13.78 -15.57
CA THR A 160 -9.48 -14.12 -16.54
C THR A 160 -10.29 -12.91 -16.97
N VAL A 161 -10.12 -11.75 -16.33
CA VAL A 161 -10.71 -10.50 -16.80
C VAL A 161 -9.95 -10.10 -18.07
N GLU A 162 -10.62 -10.18 -19.23
CA GLU A 162 -10.05 -9.84 -20.53
C GLU A 162 -9.30 -8.50 -20.47
N ILE A 163 -8.03 -8.53 -20.90
CA ILE A 163 -7.18 -7.36 -21.15
C ILE A 163 -7.50 -6.82 -22.54
#